data_AF-A0A7J4TIR4-F1
#
_entry.id   AF-A0A7J4TIR4-F1
#
_cell.length_a   1.000
_cell.length_b   1.000
_cell.length_c   1.000
_cell.angle_alpha   90.00
_cell.angle_beta   90.00
_cell.angle_gamma   90.00
#
_symmetry.space_group_name_H-M   'P 1'
#
loop_
_entity.id
_entity.type
_entity.pdbx_description
1 polymer ?
#
loop_
_entity_poly.entity_id
_entity_poly.type
_entity_poly.pdbx_seq_one_letter_code
_entity_poly.pdbx_strand_id
1 'polypeptide(L)'
;MKFYRVMAVSRRVFRDVANDKRSLAMLFLAPIFAMCVFGIAFSGDVEDVNVIIVNQDQGYTPPMGNTTYLSQTIISNLDTGVLNIQNMPNVDEARQKVTDGSASAVIIFP
;
A
#
# COMPACT_ATOMS: atom_id res chain seq x y z
N MET A 1 18.73 50.02 7.13
CA MET A 1 17.99 50.20 5.85
C MET A 1 16.61 50.76 6.16
N LYS A 2 16.03 51.61 5.31
CA LYS A 2 14.74 52.27 5.60
C LYS A 2 13.57 51.42 5.03
N PHE A 3 12.51 51.22 5.82
CA PHE A 3 11.37 50.33 5.52
C PHE A 3 10.71 50.60 4.16
N TYR A 4 10.62 51.86 3.75
CA TYR A 4 10.05 52.24 2.44
C TYR A 4 10.82 51.65 1.26
N ARG A 5 12.14 51.48 1.37
CA ARG A 5 12.95 50.88 0.28
C ARG A 5 12.65 49.40 0.16
N VAL A 6 12.51 48.71 1.30
CA VAL A 6 12.12 47.29 1.32
C VAL A 6 10.76 47.12 0.66
N MET A 7 9.76 47.92 1.05
CA MET A 7 8.43 47.83 0.47
C MET A 7 8.40 48.14 -1.04
N ALA A 8 9.19 49.13 -1.49
CA ALA A 8 9.29 49.46 -2.91
C ALA A 8 9.89 48.31 -3.73
N VAL A 9 10.93 47.65 -3.21
CA VAL A 9 11.56 46.50 -3.86
C VAL A 9 10.61 45.30 -3.86
N SER A 10 9.97 44.97 -2.73
CA SER A 10 9.01 43.88 -2.66
C SER A 10 7.86 44.07 -3.66
N ARG A 11 7.27 45.27 -3.71
CA ARG A 11 6.18 45.56 -4.65
C ARG A 11 6.58 45.40 -6.11
N ARG A 12 7.82 45.74 -6.45
CA ARG A 12 8.37 45.48 -7.80
C ARG A 12 8.45 43.98 -8.07
N VAL A 13 9.06 43.21 -7.17
CA VAL A 13 9.24 41.76 -7.33
C VAL A 13 7.89 41.05 -7.47
N PHE A 14 6.91 41.35 -6.60
CA PHE A 14 5.58 40.76 -6.69
C PHE A 14 4.87 41.10 -8.00
N ARG A 15 5.04 42.32 -8.52
CA ARG A 15 4.45 42.72 -9.81
C ARG A 15 5.13 42.00 -10.99
N ASP A 16 6.44 41.80 -10.91
CA ASP A 16 7.21 41.07 -11.92
C ASP A 16 6.78 39.59 -11.94
N VAL A 17 6.61 38.96 -10.77
CA VAL A 17 6.08 37.58 -10.65
C VAL A 17 4.63 37.47 -11.15
N ALA A 18 3.75 38.42 -10.81
CA ALA A 18 2.35 38.39 -11.24
C ALA A 18 2.20 38.58 -12.76
N ASN A 19 3.11 39.32 -13.40
CA ASN A 19 3.11 39.52 -14.85
C ASN A 19 3.67 38.31 -15.61
N ASP A 20 4.55 37.53 -14.99
CA ASP A 20 5.01 36.26 -15.55
C ASP A 20 3.96 35.16 -15.30
N LYS A 21 2.96 35.13 -16.18
CA LYS A 21 1.88 34.15 -16.15
C LYS A 21 2.37 32.71 -16.21
N ARG A 22 3.52 32.44 -16.86
CA ARG A 22 4.08 31.09 -16.97
C ARG A 22 4.68 30.65 -15.65
N SER A 23 5.51 31.49 -15.05
CA SER A 23 6.10 31.21 -13.74
C SER A 23 5.03 31.11 -12.65
N LEU A 24 4.04 32.01 -12.66
CA LEU A 24 2.92 31.95 -11.73
C LEU A 24 2.10 30.67 -11.92
N ALA A 25 1.84 30.24 -13.17
CA ALA A 25 1.16 28.98 -13.43
C ALA A 25 1.97 27.77 -12.94
N MET A 26 3.28 27.72 -13.20
CA MET A 26 4.14 26.62 -12.74
C MET A 26 4.22 26.54 -11.21
N LEU A 27 4.20 27.68 -10.51
CA LEU A 27 4.18 27.75 -9.04
C LEU A 27 3.04 26.90 -8.44
N PHE A 28 1.88 26.87 -9.09
CA PHE A 28 0.71 26.11 -8.64
C PHE A 28 0.58 24.75 -9.34
N LEU A 29 0.79 24.71 -10.66
CA LEU A 29 0.59 23.49 -11.44
C LEU A 29 1.59 22.40 -11.06
N ALA A 30 2.86 22.73 -10.83
CA ALA A 30 3.86 21.72 -10.46
C ALA A 30 3.50 20.97 -9.16
N PRO A 31 3.18 21.64 -8.04
CA PRO A 31 2.78 20.94 -6.82
C PRO A 31 1.42 20.24 -6.96
N ILE A 32 0.43 20.82 -7.65
CA ILE A 32 -0.85 20.14 -7.91
C ILE A 32 -0.62 18.87 -8.71
N PHE A 33 0.18 18.95 -9.78
CA PHE A 33 0.51 17.81 -10.62
C PHE A 33 1.21 16.70 -9.82
N ALA A 34 2.20 17.06 -9.00
CA ALA A 34 2.86 16.11 -8.11
C ALA A 34 1.84 15.44 -7.16
N MET A 35 0.97 16.22 -6.52
CA MET A 35 -0.08 15.69 -5.64
C MET A 35 -1.06 14.79 -6.37
N CYS A 36 -1.43 15.10 -7.62
CA CYS A 36 -2.28 14.24 -8.43
C CYS A 36 -1.58 12.92 -8.78
N VAL A 37 -0.30 12.95 -9.16
CA VAL A 37 0.47 11.73 -9.45
C VAL A 37 0.57 10.86 -8.19
N PHE A 38 0.91 11.45 -7.04
CA PHE A 38 0.94 10.74 -5.77
C PHE A 38 -0.44 10.19 -5.38
N GLY A 39 -1.49 11.01 -5.53
CA GLY A 39 -2.86 10.59 -5.29
C GLY A 39 -3.20 9.37 -6.15
N ILE A 40 -3.01 9.42 -7.45
CA ILE A 40 -3.32 8.29 -8.34
C ILE A 40 -2.47 7.06 -8.02
N ALA A 41 -1.16 7.24 -7.75
CA ALA A 41 -0.26 6.13 -7.47
C ALA A 41 -0.56 5.41 -6.14
N PHE A 42 -1.17 6.10 -5.16
CA PHE A 42 -1.38 5.58 -3.81
C PHE A 42 -2.85 5.59 -3.32
N SER A 43 -3.81 5.97 -4.17
CA SER A 43 -5.24 6.05 -3.80
C SER A 43 -6.00 4.74 -4.01
N GLY A 44 -5.38 3.73 -4.63
CA GLY A 44 -6.01 2.42 -4.80
C GLY A 44 -6.02 1.64 -3.49
N ASP A 45 -7.11 0.92 -3.22
CA ASP A 45 -7.13 -0.12 -2.21
C ASP A 45 -6.25 -1.29 -2.66
N VAL A 46 -5.65 -2.01 -1.70
CA VAL A 46 -4.87 -3.21 -2.00
C VAL A 46 -5.86 -4.34 -2.25
N GLU A 47 -5.94 -4.81 -3.49
CA GLU A 47 -6.78 -5.91 -3.92
C GLU A 47 -5.93 -6.97 -4.66
N ASP A 48 -6.49 -8.18 -4.85
CA ASP A 48 -5.89 -9.27 -5.64
C ASP A 48 -4.48 -9.73 -5.18
N VAL A 49 -4.19 -9.66 -3.89
CA VAL A 49 -2.91 -10.16 -3.36
C VAL A 49 -2.93 -11.69 -3.34
N ASN A 50 -2.21 -12.31 -4.26
CA ASN A 50 -2.10 -13.77 -4.34
C ASN A 50 -1.31 -14.32 -3.15
N VAL A 51 -2.00 -15.01 -2.24
CA VAL A 51 -1.39 -15.62 -1.05
C VAL A 51 -1.61 -17.12 -1.07
N ILE A 52 -0.54 -17.88 -0.87
CA ILE A 52 -0.62 -19.33 -0.72
C ILE A 52 -0.72 -19.68 0.76
N ILE A 53 -1.63 -20.58 1.11
CA ILE A 53 -1.75 -21.14 2.45
C ILE A 53 -1.32 -22.60 2.40
N VAL A 54 -0.36 -22.96 3.26
CA VAL A 54 0.03 -24.34 3.53
C VAL A 54 -0.40 -24.67 4.94
N ASN A 55 -1.46 -25.48 5.06
CA ASN A 55 -2.03 -25.84 6.35
C ASN A 55 -1.57 -27.23 6.78
N GLN A 56 -0.74 -27.27 7.82
CA GLN A 56 -0.22 -28.48 8.47
C GLN A 56 -0.75 -28.62 9.91
N ASP A 57 -1.65 -27.73 10.35
CA ASP A 57 -2.27 -27.75 11.67
C ASP A 57 -3.01 -29.07 11.89
N GLN A 58 -2.50 -29.87 12.81
CA GLN A 58 -3.10 -31.17 13.18
C GLN A 58 -4.29 -31.01 14.12
N GLY A 59 -4.57 -29.78 14.57
CA GLY A 59 -5.59 -29.48 15.56
C GLY A 59 -5.23 -29.98 16.96
N TYR A 60 -5.96 -29.48 17.94
CA TYR A 60 -5.83 -29.91 19.33
C TYR A 60 -7.16 -30.46 19.83
N THR A 61 -7.13 -31.69 20.36
CA THR A 61 -8.31 -32.36 20.95
C THR A 61 -8.13 -32.45 22.47
N PRO A 62 -8.91 -31.70 23.27
CA PRO A 62 -8.90 -31.84 24.72
C PRO A 62 -9.58 -33.17 25.17
N PRO A 63 -9.28 -33.68 26.37
CA PRO A 63 -9.83 -34.96 26.88
C PRO A 63 -11.37 -35.02 26.98
N MET A 64 -12.02 -33.87 27.12
CA MET A 64 -13.47 -33.69 27.04
C MET A 64 -13.75 -32.51 26.10
N GLY A 65 -13.96 -32.79 24.81
CA GLY A 65 -14.33 -31.77 23.83
C GLY A 65 -14.07 -32.16 22.38
N ASN A 66 -14.24 -31.19 21.49
CA ASN A 66 -14.03 -31.35 20.05
C ASN A 66 -12.61 -30.88 19.65
N THR A 67 -12.08 -31.47 18.58
CA THR A 67 -10.83 -31.01 17.95
C THR A 67 -10.99 -29.58 17.44
N THR A 68 -10.07 -28.71 17.86
CA THR A 68 -10.04 -27.31 17.43
C THR A 68 -8.85 -27.08 16.51
N TYR A 69 -9.08 -26.49 15.35
CA TYR A 69 -8.05 -26.10 14.38
C TYR A 69 -7.89 -24.58 14.42
N LEU A 70 -6.78 -24.09 14.96
CA LEU A 70 -6.52 -22.66 15.08
C LEU A 70 -6.30 -22.03 13.70
N SER A 71 -5.67 -22.77 12.80
CA SER A 71 -5.50 -22.38 11.39
C SER A 71 -6.83 -22.01 10.75
N GLN A 72 -7.87 -22.82 10.93
CA GLN A 72 -9.19 -22.58 10.35
C GLN A 72 -9.82 -21.29 10.85
N THR A 73 -9.68 -20.97 12.14
CA THR A 73 -10.17 -19.72 12.72
C THR A 73 -9.40 -18.51 12.19
N ILE A 74 -8.09 -18.62 12.00
CA ILE A 74 -7.29 -17.53 11.43
C ILE A 74 -7.68 -17.32 9.96
N ILE A 75 -7.74 -18.40 9.18
CA ILE A 75 -8.10 -18.35 7.75
C ILE A 75 -9.48 -17.74 7.55
N SER A 76 -10.46 -18.06 8.39
CA SER A 76 -11.83 -17.51 8.28
C SER A 76 -11.92 -16.01 8.58
N ASN A 77 -10.91 -15.43 9.23
CA ASN A 77 -10.83 -13.99 9.51
C ASN A 77 -9.97 -13.23 8.48
N LEU A 78 -9.42 -13.92 7.48
CA LEU A 78 -8.72 -13.27 6.38
C LEU A 78 -9.72 -12.61 5.42
N ASP A 79 -9.42 -11.39 5.00
CA ASP A 79 -10.25 -10.63 4.07
C ASP A 79 -10.05 -11.13 2.63
N THR A 80 -11.05 -11.83 2.09
CA THR A 80 -11.03 -12.37 0.72
C THR A 80 -11.27 -11.32 -0.36
N GLY A 81 -11.63 -10.08 0.00
CA GLY A 81 -11.65 -8.94 -0.93
C GLY A 81 -10.24 -8.43 -1.23
N VAL A 82 -9.32 -8.55 -0.27
CA VAL A 82 -7.91 -8.14 -0.40
C VAL A 82 -7.04 -9.31 -0.88
N LEU A 83 -7.28 -10.52 -0.34
CA LEU A 83 -6.43 -11.68 -0.53
C LEU A 83 -7.08 -12.70 -1.48
N ASN A 84 -6.35 -13.06 -2.53
CA ASN A 84 -6.67 -14.23 -3.35
C ASN A 84 -5.95 -15.46 -2.78
N ILE A 85 -6.68 -16.24 -2.00
CA ILE A 85 -6.12 -17.36 -1.21
C ILE A 85 -6.10 -18.65 -2.03
N GLN A 86 -4.93 -19.26 -2.15
CA GLN A 86 -4.73 -20.59 -2.76
C GLN A 86 -4.17 -21.57 -1.73
N ASN A 87 -4.78 -22.76 -1.61
CA ASN A 87 -4.26 -23.77 -0.69
C ASN A 87 -3.27 -24.70 -1.41
N MET A 88 -2.14 -25.00 -0.78
CA MET A 88 -1.15 -25.94 -1.27
C MET A 88 -0.68 -26.88 -0.15
N PRO A 89 -0.41 -28.17 -0.44
CA PRO A 89 0.04 -29.12 0.58
C PRO A 89 1.55 -29.07 0.84
N ASN A 90 2.34 -28.62 -0.13
CA ASN A 90 3.81 -28.68 -0.07
C ASN A 90 4.42 -27.30 0.20
N VAL A 91 5.23 -27.20 1.26
CA VAL A 91 5.89 -25.96 1.68
C VAL A 91 6.95 -25.50 0.67
N ASP A 92 7.75 -26.42 0.13
CA ASP A 92 8.85 -26.09 -0.77
C ASP A 92 8.32 -25.59 -2.12
N GLU A 93 7.28 -26.24 -2.64
CA GLU A 93 6.60 -25.79 -3.87
C GLU A 93 5.94 -24.42 -3.67
N ALA A 94 5.31 -24.19 -2.51
CA ALA A 94 4.70 -22.90 -2.19
C ALA A 94 5.75 -21.77 -2.07
N ARG A 95 6.92 -22.06 -1.48
CA ARG A 95 8.05 -21.10 -1.41
C ARG A 95 8.63 -20.81 -2.79
N GLN A 96 8.72 -21.82 -3.65
CA GLN A 96 9.17 -21.64 -5.02
C GLN A 96 8.25 -20.68 -5.79
N LYS A 97 6.94 -20.81 -5.62
CA LYS A 97 5.96 -19.91 -6.25
C LYS A 97 6.10 -18.45 -5.83
N VAL A 98 6.49 -18.18 -4.59
CA VAL A 98 6.81 -16.82 -4.13
C VAL A 98 8.12 -16.32 -4.75
N THR A 99 9.12 -17.19 -4.81
CA THR A 99 10.44 -16.87 -5.39
C THR A 99 10.34 -16.53 -6.88
N ASP A 100 9.49 -17.26 -7.61
CA ASP A 100 9.25 -17.07 -9.04
C ASP A 100 8.26 -15.93 -9.33
N GLY A 101 7.74 -15.26 -8.30
CA GLY A 101 6.81 -14.12 -8.40
C GLY A 101 5.37 -14.50 -8.79
N SER A 102 5.04 -15.78 -8.85
CA SER A 102 3.68 -16.26 -9.14
C SER A 102 2.70 -16.09 -7.98
N ALA A 103 3.21 -15.92 -6.75
CA ALA A 103 2.45 -15.55 -5.57
C ALA A 103 3.19 -14.45 -4.79
N SER A 104 2.44 -13.59 -4.11
CA SER A 104 3.00 -12.49 -3.32
C SER A 104 3.53 -12.96 -1.98
N ALA A 105 2.91 -13.99 -1.38
CA ALA A 105 3.31 -14.53 -0.09
C ALA A 105 2.87 -15.99 0.11
N VAL A 106 3.49 -16.65 1.09
CA VAL A 106 3.06 -17.95 1.61
C VAL A 106 2.89 -17.86 3.13
N ILE A 107 1.74 -18.31 3.64
CA ILE A 107 1.46 -18.48 5.07
C ILE A 107 1.48 -19.97 5.38
N ILE A 108 2.30 -20.37 6.34
CA ILE A 108 2.44 -21.77 6.75
C ILE A 108 1.87 -21.88 8.16
N PHE A 109 0.81 -22.68 8.30
CA PHE A 109 0.30 -23.10 9.61
C PHE A 109 0.96 -24.44 9.94
N PRO A 110 1.87 -24.51 10.92
CA PRO A 110 2.54 -25.75 11.29
C PRO A 110 1.66 -26.70 12.11
#